data_AF-A0ABD0QZI0-F1
#
_entry.id   AF-A0ABD0QZI0-F1
#
_cell.length_a   1.000
_cell.length_b   1.000
_cell.length_c   1.000
_cell.angle_alpha   90.00
_cell.angle_beta   90.00
_cell.angle_gamma   90.00
#
_symmetry.space_group_name_H-M   'P 1'
#
loop_
_entity.id
_entity.type
_entity.pdbx_description
1 polymer ?
#
loop_
_entity_poly.entity_id
_entity_poly.type
_entity_poly.pdbx_seq_one_letter_code
_entity_poly.pdbx_strand_id
1 'polypeptide(L)' 'CLELHPNNLQALMALAVSLTNTGMRQEACEALLSWIRHNPKYKHLLKSRTHLQASPGSRRPSYPSTTS' A
#
# COMPACT_ATOMS: atom_id res chain seq x y z
N CYS A 1 30.98 8.59 1.41
CA CYS A 1 29.97 7.70 2.03
C CYS A 1 28.60 8.29 1.72
N LEU A 2 27.76 7.63 0.92
CA LEU A 2 26.39 8.12 0.73
C LEU A 2 25.65 7.92 2.06
N GLU A 3 25.45 8.99 2.80
CA GLU A 3 24.57 8.98 3.97
C GLU A 3 23.15 8.69 3.48
N LEU A 4 22.76 7.41 3.56
CA LEU A 4 21.38 7.00 3.36
C LEU A 4 20.57 7.57 4.53
N HIS A 5 20.12 8.81 4.39
CA HIS A 5 18.98 9.23 5.16
C HIS A 5 17.85 8.23 4.84
N PRO A 6 17.24 7.58 5.85
CA PRO A 6 16.20 6.58 5.64
C PRO A 6 14.95 7.13 4.94
N ASN A 7 14.86 8.47 4.81
CA ASN A 7 13.83 9.19 4.08
C ASN A 7 14.23 9.63 2.66
N ASN A 8 15.39 9.20 2.14
CA ASN A 8 15.82 9.57 0.80
C ASN A 8 14.99 8.80 -0.24
N LEU A 9 13.96 9.46 -0.75
CA LEU A 9 13.06 8.95 -1.78
C LEU A 9 13.82 8.47 -3.03
N GLN A 10 14.94 9.09 -3.41
CA GLN A 10 15.71 8.61 -4.56
C GLN A 10 16.39 7.26 -4.27
N ALA A 11 16.93 7.07 -3.06
CA ALA A 11 17.58 5.81 -2.69
C ALA A 11 16.57 4.65 -2.65
N LEU A 12 15.37 4.88 -2.10
CA LEU A 12 14.29 3.89 -2.07
C LEU A 12 13.81 3.50 -3.49
N MET A 13 13.73 4.45 -4.43
CA MET A 13 13.42 4.12 -5.83
C MET A 13 14.55 3.37 -6.52
N ALA A 14 15.80 3.81 -6.36
CA ALA A 14 16.95 3.12 -6.93
C ALA A 14 17.03 1.68 -6.42
N LEU A 15 16.73 1.46 -5.14
CA LEU A 15 16.63 0.14 -4.52
C LEU A 15 15.49 -0.68 -5.14
N ALA A 16 14.28 -0.12 -5.22
CA ALA A 16 13.13 -0.82 -5.82
C ALA A 16 13.37 -1.21 -7.30
N VAL A 17 14.00 -0.33 -8.08
CA VAL A 17 14.37 -0.61 -9.47
C VAL A 17 15.41 -1.72 -9.55
N SER A 18 16.44 -1.67 -8.72
CA SER A 18 17.48 -2.70 -8.66
C SER A 18 16.90 -4.06 -8.27
N LEU A 19 16.04 -4.10 -7.25
CA LEU A 19 15.33 -5.32 -6.80
C LEU A 19 14.39 -5.86 -7.88
N THR A 20 13.78 -4.98 -8.68
CA THR A 20 12.95 -5.38 -9.82
C THR A 20 13.82 -6.04 -10.90
N ASN A 21 14.98 -5.46 -11.20
CA ASN A 21 15.92 -5.99 -12.18
C ASN A 21 16.51 -7.35 -11.76
N THR A 22 16.70 -7.57 -10.45
CA THR A 22 17.18 -8.86 -9.90
C THR A 22 16.07 -9.89 -9.73
N GLY A 23 14.81 -9.55 -10.04
CA GLY A 23 13.67 -10.46 -9.91
C GLY A 23 13.18 -10.65 -8.47
N MET A 24 13.66 -9.84 -7.51
CA MET A 24 13.31 -9.91 -6.09
C MET A 24 11.97 -9.22 -5.84
N ARG A 25 10.90 -9.82 -6.36
CA ARG A 25 9.56 -9.22 -6.46
C ARG A 25 9.00 -8.76 -5.11
N GLN A 26 9.18 -9.54 -4.05
CA GLN A 26 8.65 -9.24 -2.73
C GLN A 26 9.33 -8.00 -2.14
N GLU A 27 10.67 -7.98 -2.16
CA GLU A 27 11.48 -6.89 -1.65
C GLU A 27 11.31 -5.61 -2.48
N ALA A 28 11.22 -5.74 -3.81
CA ALA A 28 10.89 -4.62 -4.70
C ALA A 28 9.56 -3.98 -4.31
N CYS A 29 8.54 -4.81 -4.01
CA CYS A 29 7.21 -4.34 -3.58
C CYS A 29 7.27 -3.63 -2.22
N GLU A 30 8.03 -4.15 -1.27
CA GLU A 30 8.25 -3.53 0.03
C GLU A 30 8.98 -2.19 -0.07
N ALA A 31 10.04 -2.12 -0.89
CA ALA A 31 10.78 -0.88 -1.16
C ALA A 31 9.89 0.19 -1.82
N LEU A 32 9.07 -0.19 -2.80
CA LEU A 32 8.07 0.69 -3.43
C LEU A 32 6.99 1.14 -2.44
N LEU A 33 6.47 0.25 -1.60
CA LEU A 33 5.50 0.61 -0.55
C LEU A 33 6.10 1.59 0.46
N SER A 34 7.37 1.38 0.84
CA SER A 34 8.09 2.31 1.70
C SER A 34 8.28 3.65 1.02
N TRP A 35 8.64 3.69 -0.26
CA TRP A 35 8.74 4.93 -1.04
C TRP A 35 7.42 5.71 -1.07
N ILE A 36 6.31 5.03 -1.37
CA ILE A 36 4.98 5.66 -1.42
C ILE A 36 4.56 6.20 -0.05
N ARG A 37 4.89 5.51 1.05
CA ARG A 37 4.61 5.98 2.43
C ARG A 37 5.31 7.29 2.76
N HIS A 38 6.56 7.43 2.34
CA HIS A 38 7.38 8.60 2.61
C HIS A 38 7.14 9.73 1.61
N ASN A 39 6.55 9.45 0.44
CA ASN A 39 6.27 10.46 -0.57
C ASN A 39 4.95 11.19 -0.28
N PRO A 40 4.97 12.49 0.11
CA PRO A 40 3.76 13.21 0.51
C PRO A 40 2.74 13.32 -0.62
N LYS A 41 3.19 13.32 -1.89
CA LYS A 41 2.30 13.37 -3.06
C LYS A 41 1.49 12.08 -3.22
N TYR A 42 2.06 10.92 -2.90
CA TYR A 42 1.45 9.60 -3.16
C TYR A 42 0.94 8.90 -1.90
N LYS A 43 1.23 9.43 -0.70
CA LYS A 43 0.79 8.89 0.59
C LYS A 43 -0.73 8.66 0.68
N HIS A 44 -1.53 9.44 -0.07
CA HIS A 44 -2.98 9.27 -0.13
C HIS A 44 -3.42 7.96 -0.80
N LEU A 45 -2.63 7.40 -1.73
CA LEU A 45 -2.94 6.14 -2.41
C LEU A 45 -2.97 4.94 -1.44
N LEU A 46 -2.20 5.02 -0.35
CA LEU A 46 -2.20 3.99 0.68
C LEU A 46 -3.49 3.98 1.51
N LYS A 47 -4.13 5.15 1.70
CA LYS A 47 -5.43 5.25 2.38
C LYS A 47 -6.59 4.70 1.53
N SER A 48 -6.48 4.75 0.20
CA SER A 48 -7.48 4.17 -0.68
C SER A 48 -7.50 2.63 -0.60
N ARG A 49 -6.37 1.99 -0.32
CA ARG A 49 -6.29 0.52 -0.15
C ARG A 49 -7.07 0.02 1.06
N THR A 50 -7.07 0.76 2.16
CA THR A 50 -7.83 0.40 3.36
C THR A 50 -9.34 0.49 3.13
N HIS A 51 -9.80 1.39 2.25
CA HIS A 51 -11.22 1.54 1.93
C HIS A 51 -11.76 0.45 0.98
N LEU A 52 -10.87 -0.26 0.27
CA LEU A 52 -11.25 -1.39 -0.59
C LEU A 52 -11.35 -2.71 0.17
N GLN A 53 -10.64 -2.87 1.30
CA GLN A 53 -10.81 -4.01 2.21
C GLN A 53 -11.93 -3.78 3.23
N ALA A 54 -12.18 -2.54 3.62
CA ALA A 54 -13.34 -2.15 4.42
C ALA A 54 -14.59 -2.01 3.52
N SER A 55 -15.00 -3.09 2.88
CA SER A 55 -16.37 -3.18 2.36
C SER A 55 -17.24 -3.81 3.45
N PRO A 56 -18.03 -3.04 4.23
CA PRO A 56 -19.08 -3.60 5.08
C PRO A 56 -20.28 -4.00 4.18
N GLY A 57 -20.04 -4.86 3.19
CA GLY A 57 -21.02 -5.29 2.19
C GLY A 57 -21.96 -6.41 2.64
N SER A 58 -21.78 -6.97 3.83
CA SER A 58 -22.57 -8.13 4.30
C SER A 58 -23.60 -7.81 5.37
N ARG A 59 -24.03 -6.55 5.55
CA ARG A 59 -25.24 -6.29 6.33
C ARG A 59 -26.47 -6.49 5.46
N ARG A 60 -26.82 -7.76 5.27
CA ARG A 60 -28.14 -8.20 4.79
C ARG A 60 -29.20 -7.63 5.74
N PRO A 61 -30.14 -6.79 5.30
CA PRO A 61 -31.28 -6.43 6.12
C PRO A 61 -32.13 -7.70 6.31
N SER A 62 -32.15 -8.24 7.52
CA SER A 62 -33.11 -9.27 7.91
C SER A 62 -34.45 -8.59 8.12
N TYR A 63 -35.31 -8.63 7.11
CA TYR A 63 -36.72 -8.24 7.26
C TYR A 63 -37.37 -9.20 8.27
N PRO A 64 -38.09 -8.71 9.30
CA PRO A 64 -38.87 -9.59 10.16
C PRO A 64 -40.07 -10.10 9.38
N SER A 65 -40.14 -11.42 9.19
CA SER A 65 -41.34 -12.09 8.66
C SER A 65 -42.43 -12.04 9.72
N THR A 66 -43.40 -11.14 9.55
CA THR A 66 -44.66 -11.17 10.30
C THR A 66 -45.49 -12.33 9.77
N THR A 67 -45.50 -13.45 10.50
CA THR A 67 -46.45 -14.56 10.29
C THR A 67 -47.84 -14.15 10.77
N SER A 68 -48.82 -14.21 9.85
CA SER A 68 -50.26 -14.24 10.15
C SER A 68 -50.72 -15.65 10.50
#